data_AF-A0A1A8PYR6-F1
#
_entry.id   AF-A0A1A8PYR6-F1
#
_cell.length_a   1.000
_cell.length_b   1.000
_cell.length_c   1.000
_cell.angle_alpha   90.00
_cell.angle_beta   90.00
_cell.angle_gamma   90.00
#
_symmetry.space_group_name_H-M   'P 1'
#
loop_
_entity.id
_entity.type
_entity.pdbx_description
1 polymer ?
#
loop_
_entity_poly.entity_id
_entity_poly.type
_entity_poly.pdbx_seq_one_letter_code
_entity_poly.pdbx_strand_id
1 'polypeptide(L)' 'LPGAVYPCGHCRVVFLDYVMFTIHMGCHGFRDPLECNVCGHRSRDRYEFSSHIARGEHRLELK' A
#
# COMPACT_ATOMS: atom_id res chain seq x y z
N LEU A 1 -6.01 26.73 5.94
CA LEU A 1 -6.62 25.85 4.92
C LEU A 1 -6.56 24.44 5.45
N PRO A 2 -7.65 23.66 5.43
CA PRO A 2 -7.57 22.27 5.89
C PRO A 2 -6.55 21.55 5.00
N GLY A 3 -5.50 21.01 5.62
CA GLY A 3 -4.40 20.36 4.91
C GLY A 3 -4.96 19.26 3.99
N ALA A 4 -4.49 19.24 2.74
CA ALA A 4 -4.92 18.23 1.79
C ALA A 4 -4.58 16.84 2.33
N VAL A 5 -5.59 15.96 2.38
CA VAL A 5 -5.42 14.56 2.73
C VAL A 5 -5.54 13.71 1.46
N TYR A 6 -4.79 12.63 1.40
CA TYR A 6 -4.70 11.75 0.24
C TYR A 6 -5.25 10.37 0.60
N PRO A 7 -6.54 10.09 0.32
CA PRO A 7 -7.14 8.80 0.60
C PRO A 7 -6.81 7.78 -0.49
N CYS A 8 -6.41 6.58 -0.11
CA CYS A 8 -6.31 5.45 -1.03
C CYS A 8 -7.70 4.86 -1.33
N GLY A 9 -8.07 4.80 -2.61
CA GLY A 9 -9.36 4.25 -3.06
C GLY A 9 -9.52 2.74 -2.84
N HIS A 10 -8.41 2.00 -2.70
CA HIS A 10 -8.42 0.54 -2.57
C HIS A 10 -8.60 0.10 -1.11
N CYS A 11 -7.70 0.56 -0.24
CA CYS A 11 -7.66 0.15 1.16
C CYS A 11 -8.32 1.16 2.13
N ARG A 12 -8.72 2.35 1.66
CA ARG A 12 -9.30 3.45 2.46
C ARG A 12 -8.38 4.03 3.54
N VAL A 13 -7.08 3.77 3.45
CA VAL A 13 -6.07 4.43 4.29
C VAL A 13 -5.93 5.89 3.85
N VAL A 14 -5.79 6.80 4.82
CA VAL A 14 -5.65 8.23 4.59
C VAL A 14 -4.23 8.66 4.92
N PHE A 15 -3.59 9.35 3.99
CA PHE A 15 -2.25 9.90 4.17
C PHE A 15 -2.34 11.42 4.30
N LEU A 16 -1.54 11.98 5.20
CA LEU A 16 -1.39 13.43 5.35
C LEU A 16 -0.28 14.01 4.47
N ASP A 17 0.55 13.12 3.90
CA ASP A 17 1.68 13.46 3.06
C ASP A 17 1.53 12.82 1.67
N TYR A 18 1.79 13.62 0.63
CA TYR A 18 1.64 13.19 -0.75
C TYR A 18 2.68 12.13 -1.14
N VAL A 19 3.93 12.27 -0.66
CA VAL A 19 5.01 11.33 -0.98
C VAL A 19 4.70 9.96 -0.42
N MET A 20 4.23 9.88 0.84
CA MET A 20 3.80 8.63 1.45
C MET A 20 2.62 7.99 0.71
N PHE A 21 1.67 8.80 0.25
CA PHE A 21 0.56 8.31 -0.58
C PHE A 21 1.06 7.69 -1.89
N THR A 22 1.97 8.35 -2.61
CA THR A 22 2.54 7.81 -3.85
C THR A 22 3.33 6.53 -3.61
N ILE A 23 4.14 6.47 -2.54
CA ILE A 23 4.88 5.25 -2.15
C ILE A 23 3.89 4.11 -1.88
N HIS A 24 2.83 4.37 -1.11
CA HIS A 24 1.80 3.38 -0.81
C HIS A 24 1.11 2.85 -2.07
N MET A 25 0.76 3.72 -3.02
CA MET A 25 0.15 3.30 -4.29
C MET A 25 1.08 2.39 -5.10
N GLY A 26 2.41 2.55 -4.97
CA GLY A 26 3.40 1.64 -5.56
C GLY A 26 3.46 0.25 -4.93
N CYS A 27 2.93 0.08 -3.71
CA CYS A 27 2.82 -1.23 -3.05
C CYS A 27 1.64 -2.05 -3.58
N HIS A 28 0.63 -1.41 -4.16
CA HIS A 28 -0.49 -2.11 -4.79
C HIS A 28 -0.06 -2.72 -6.12
N GLY A 29 -0.49 -3.95 -6.38
CA GLY A 29 -0.26 -4.64 -7.64
C GLY A 29 -1.00 -3.98 -8.79
N PHE A 30 -0.40 -4.03 -9.99
CA PHE A 30 -0.99 -3.45 -11.20
C PHE A 30 -2.32 -4.10 -11.61
N ARG A 31 -2.51 -5.38 -11.30
CA ARG A 31 -3.69 -6.18 -11.71
C ARG A 31 -4.69 -6.35 -10.59
N ASP A 32 -4.23 -6.38 -9.35
CA ASP A 32 -5.05 -6.61 -8.16
C ASP A 32 -4.60 -5.64 -7.05
N PRO A 33 -5.49 -4.75 -6.59
CA PRO A 33 -5.16 -3.81 -5.53
C PRO A 33 -4.84 -4.46 -4.18
N LEU A 34 -5.18 -5.73 -3.96
CA LEU A 34 -4.81 -6.43 -2.72
C LEU A 34 -3.60 -7.34 -2.90
N GLU A 35 -2.97 -7.31 -4.08
CA GLU A 35 -1.69 -7.95 -4.32
C GLU A 35 -0.55 -6.97 -3.97
N CYS A 36 0.42 -7.42 -3.19
CA CYS A 36 1.62 -6.67 -2.90
C CYS A 36 2.55 -6.67 -4.11
N ASN A 37 2.83 -5.51 -4.68
CA ASN A 37 3.73 -5.36 -5.83
C ASN A 37 5.19 -5.71 -5.49
N VAL A 38 5.56 -5.72 -4.20
CA VAL A 38 6.93 -6.00 -3.75
C VAL A 38 7.22 -7.51 -3.71
N CYS A 39 6.27 -8.32 -3.24
CA CYS A 39 6.49 -9.76 -3.03
C CYS A 39 5.46 -10.68 -3.71
N GLY A 40 4.44 -10.11 -4.36
CA GLY A 40 3.35 -10.86 -5.01
C GLY A 40 2.34 -11.47 -4.04
N HIS A 41 2.42 -11.20 -2.74
CA HIS A 41 1.47 -11.71 -1.75
C HIS A 41 0.08 -11.13 -1.99
N ARG A 42 -0.93 -11.99 -2.09
CA ARG A 42 -2.33 -11.60 -2.27
C ARG A 42 -3.06 -11.64 -0.93
N SER A 43 -3.49 -10.48 -0.48
CA SER A 43 -4.32 -10.34 0.72
C SER A 43 -5.79 -10.53 0.40
N ARG A 44 -6.54 -11.07 1.37
CA ARG A 44 -7.98 -11.33 1.23
C ARG A 44 -8.80 -10.06 1.44
N ASP A 45 -8.28 -9.14 2.25
CA ASP A 45 -8.91 -7.86 2.52
C ASP A 45 -7.89 -6.73 2.73
N ARG A 46 -8.44 -5.53 2.92
CA ARG A 46 -7.69 -4.29 3.10
C ARG A 46 -6.87 -4.27 4.39
N TYR A 47 -7.37 -4.92 5.45
CA TYR A 47 -6.73 -4.94 6.76
C TYR A 47 -5.51 -5.86 6.73
N GLU A 48 -5.65 -7.03 6.10
CA GLU A 48 -4.55 -7.95 5.85
C GLU A 48 -3.48 -7.29 4.97
N PHE A 49 -3.87 -6.60 3.89
CA PHE A 49 -2.94 -5.84 3.05
C PHE A 49 -2.21 -4.75 3.84
N SER A 50 -2.94 -3.96 4.63
CA SER A 50 -2.36 -2.88 5.44
C SER A 50 -1.38 -3.44 6.48
N SER A 51 -1.74 -4.55 7.14
CA SER A 51 -0.86 -5.22 8.10
C SER A 51 0.38 -5.80 7.42
N HIS A 52 0.24 -6.36 6.22
CA HIS A 52 1.34 -6.89 5.43
C HIS A 52 2.36 -5.82 5.07
N ILE A 53 1.91 -4.68 4.53
CA ILE A 53 2.78 -3.55 4.17
C ILE A 53 3.41 -2.91 5.43
N ALA A 54 2.65 -2.78 6.52
CA ALA A 54 3.15 -2.19 7.76
C ALA A 54 4.21 -3.05 8.46
N ARG A 55 4.09 -4.38 8.38
CA ARG A 55 5.11 -5.30 8.91
C ARG A 55 6.38 -5.29 8.07
N GLY A 56 6.27 -5.02 6.77
CA GLY A 56 7.42 -4.76 5.92
C GLY A 56 8.42 -5.92 5.85
N GLU A 57 7.99 -7.16 6.14
CA GLU A 57 8.82 -8.37 6.03
C GLU A 57 8.99 -8.79 4.56
N HIS A 58 9.25 -7.82 3.69
CA HIS A 58 9.67 -8.07 2.32
C HIS A 58 11.19 -8.21 2.37
N ARG A 59 11.69 -9.45 2.33
CA ARG A 59 13.09 -9.67 1.98
C ARG A 59 13.28 -9.06 0.60
N LEU A 60 14.01 -7.95 0.53
CA LEU A 60 14.49 -7.37 -0.72
C LEU A 60 15.42 -8.41 -1.36
N GLU A 61 14.85 -9.36 -2.09
CA GLU A 61 15.62 -10.13 -3.05
C GLU A 61 15.85 -9.18 -4.22
N LEU A 62 16.94 -8.41 -4.09
CA LEU A 62 17.54 -7.65 -5.17
C LEU A 62 17.70 -8.62 -6.35
N LYS A 63 16.84 -8.46 -7.36
CA LYS A 63 17.06 -9.03 -8.69
C LYS A 63 18.03 -8.17 -9.46
#